data_AF-A0A661K9M6-F1
#
_entry.id   AF-A0A661K9M6-F1
#
_cell.length_a   1.000
_cell.length_b   1.000
_cell.length_c   1.000
_cell.angle_alpha   90.00
_cell.angle_beta   90.00
_cell.angle_gamma   90.00
#
_symmetry.space_group_name_H-M   'P 1'
#
loop_
_entity.id
_entity.type
_entity.pdbx_description
1 polymer ?
#
loop_
_entity_poly.entity_id
_entity_poly.type
_entity_poly.pdbx_seq_one_letter_code
_entity_poly.pdbx_strand_id
1 'polypeptide(L)'
;MRKCWNSKNIDLDLLAIRISEFFKDKDFEAVKGKVKNGYQILASDSPFYKLNGCVSVIIEGDSNGFSISFNLDVEKEDFRISPFLMSFFGGGYLFLRRIRAKEDSFKLEKDFWRYVEKVVLRGI
;
A
#
# COMPACT_ATOMS: atom_id res chain seq x y z
N MET A 1 1.80 7.57 6.03
CA MET A 1 2.32 7.36 7.40
C MET A 1 3.55 6.46 7.36
N ARG A 2 4.56 6.69 8.21
CA ARG A 2 5.79 5.89 8.27
C ARG A 2 6.03 5.36 9.69
N LYS A 3 6.45 4.10 9.81
CA LYS A 3 6.89 3.49 11.07
C LYS A 3 8.27 2.86 10.89
N CYS A 4 9.09 2.90 11.93
CA CYS A 4 10.44 2.37 11.94
C CYS A 4 10.57 1.30 13.03
N TRP A 5 11.35 0.26 12.73
CA TRP A 5 11.69 -0.81 13.64
C TRP A 5 13.20 -0.98 13.68
N ASN A 6 13.73 -1.03 14.90
CA ASN A 6 15.15 -1.24 15.16
C ASN A 6 15.32 -2.55 15.95
N SER A 7 16.43 -3.24 15.68
CA SER A 7 16.82 -4.50 16.33
C SER A 7 15.80 -5.62 16.18
N LYS A 8 15.13 -5.68 15.02
CA LYS A 8 14.14 -6.71 14.68
C LYS A 8 14.71 -7.54 13.54
N ASN A 9 15.49 -8.57 13.85
CA ASN A 9 16.07 -9.52 12.89
C ASN A 9 14.97 -10.21 12.07
N ILE A 10 14.53 -9.58 10.99
CA ILE A 10 13.38 -9.97 10.17
C ILE A 10 13.83 -10.06 8.72
N ASP A 11 13.35 -11.08 8.01
CA ASP A 11 13.56 -11.18 6.57
C ASP A 11 12.63 -10.19 5.82
N LEU A 12 13.22 -9.18 5.19
CA LEU A 12 12.48 -8.16 4.45
C LEU A 12 11.76 -8.70 3.22
N ASP A 13 12.26 -9.77 2.58
CA ASP A 13 11.56 -10.39 1.44
C ASP A 13 10.32 -11.14 1.93
N LEU A 14 10.45 -11.86 3.04
CA LEU A 14 9.31 -12.54 3.67
C LEU A 14 8.26 -11.53 4.13
N LEU A 15 8.69 -10.43 4.75
CA LEU A 15 7.82 -9.32 5.14
C LEU A 15 7.09 -8.72 3.93
N ALA A 16 7.80 -8.51 2.81
CA ALA A 16 7.20 -8.00 1.58
C ALA A 16 6.18 -8.97 0.98
N ILE A 17 6.46 -10.28 1.02
CA ILE A 17 5.52 -11.33 0.60
C ILE A 17 4.27 -11.29 1.47
N ARG A 18 4.41 -11.25 2.80
CA ARG A 18 3.29 -11.21 3.75
C ARG A 18 2.42 -9.97 3.59
N ILE A 19 3.03 -8.82 3.30
CA ILE A 19 2.28 -7.59 3.03
C ILE A 19 1.57 -7.69 1.69
N SER A 20 2.18 -8.26 0.66
CA SER A 20 1.52 -8.49 -0.63
C SER A 20 0.34 -9.46 -0.51
N GLU A 21 0.49 -10.54 0.28
CA GLU A 21 -0.58 -11.49 0.61
C GLU A 21 -1.75 -10.78 1.32
N PHE A 22 -1.48 -9.90 2.28
CA PHE A 22 -2.52 -9.13 2.96
C PHE A 22 -3.38 -8.31 1.99
N PHE A 23 -2.78 -7.70 0.98
CA PHE A 23 -3.55 -6.96 -0.03
C PHE A 23 -4.34 -7.90 -0.94
N LYS A 24 -3.76 -9.03 -1.36
CA LYS A 24 -4.47 -10.04 -2.16
C LYS A 24 -5.65 -10.68 -1.41
N ASP A 25 -5.50 -10.95 -0.13
CA ASP A 25 -6.57 -11.49 0.76
C ASP A 25 -7.74 -10.51 0.92
N LYS A 26 -7.51 -9.23 0.62
CA LYS A 26 -8.50 -8.16 0.62
C LYS A 26 -8.98 -7.82 -0.80
N ASP A 27 -8.69 -8.70 -1.76
CA ASP A 27 -8.99 -8.59 -3.19
C ASP A 27 -8.48 -7.29 -3.81
N PHE A 28 -7.29 -6.84 -3.39
CA PHE A 28 -6.56 -5.80 -4.11
C PHE A 28 -5.70 -6.39 -5.22
N GLU A 29 -5.60 -5.66 -6.34
CA GLU A 29 -4.57 -5.91 -7.34
C GLU A 29 -3.22 -5.41 -6.81
N ALA A 30 -2.47 -6.32 -6.17
CA ALA A 30 -1.19 -6.00 -5.54
C ALA A 30 0.01 -6.47 -6.38
N VAL A 31 0.93 -5.54 -6.67
CA VAL A 31 2.18 -5.79 -7.38
C VAL A 31 3.37 -5.49 -6.47
N LYS A 32 4.28 -6.47 -6.34
CA LYS A 32 5.56 -6.32 -5.64
C LYS A 32 6.65 -5.89 -6.64
N GLY A 33 7.36 -4.81 -6.32
CA GLY A 33 8.56 -4.36 -7.00
C GLY A 33 9.76 -4.32 -6.05
N LYS A 34 10.96 -4.53 -6.58
CA LYS A 34 12.21 -4.33 -5.83
C LYS A 34 12.73 -2.93 -6.12
N VAL A 35 13.07 -2.19 -5.07
CA VAL A 35 13.67 -0.84 -5.17
C VAL A 35 15.09 -0.88 -4.63
N LYS A 36 15.88 0.17 -4.88
CA LYS A 36 17.32 0.21 -4.53
C LYS A 36 17.61 -0.20 -3.07
N ASN A 37 16.76 0.23 -2.13
CA ASN A 37 16.96 0.00 -0.70
C ASN A 37 15.88 -0.87 -0.05
N GLY A 38 15.20 -1.74 -0.82
CA GLY A 38 14.21 -2.67 -0.28
C GLY A 38 13.10 -3.04 -1.27
N TYR A 39 11.85 -2.94 -0.82
CA TYR A 39 10.69 -3.39 -1.59
C TYR A 39 9.61 -2.32 -1.67
N GLN A 40 8.91 -2.28 -2.79
CA GLN A 40 7.72 -1.46 -2.99
C GLN A 40 6.56 -2.37 -3.34
N ILE A 41 5.41 -2.12 -2.73
CA ILE A 41 4.17 -2.85 -2.98
C ILE A 41 3.13 -1.82 -3.37
N LEU A 42 2.59 -1.95 -4.58
CA LEU A 42 1.50 -1.13 -5.07
C LEU A 42 0.23 -1.96 -5.03
N ALA A 43 -0.82 -1.45 -4.42
CA ALA A 43 -2.12 -2.08 -4.35
C ALA A 43 -3.18 -1.10 -4.84
N SER A 44 -3.77 -1.41 -6.00
CA SER A 44 -4.83 -0.63 -6.63
C SER A 44 -6.11 -1.44 -6.70
N ASP A 45 -7.23 -0.74 -6.54
CA ASP A 45 -8.60 -1.25 -6.70
C ASP A 45 -8.96 -2.42 -5.76
N SER A 46 -10.16 -2.42 -5.19
CA SER A 46 -10.67 -3.55 -4.42
C SER A 46 -12.20 -3.49 -4.38
N PRO A 47 -12.90 -4.61 -4.54
CA PRO A 47 -14.36 -4.65 -4.39
C PRO A 47 -14.81 -4.37 -2.95
N PHE A 48 -13.93 -4.55 -1.96
CA PHE A 48 -14.23 -4.37 -0.53
C PHE A 48 -13.94 -2.96 -0.01
N TYR A 49 -12.99 -2.26 -0.63
CA TYR A 49 -12.58 -0.92 -0.20
C TYR A 49 -12.73 0.07 -1.35
N LYS A 50 -13.67 1.02 -1.22
CA LYS A 50 -13.86 2.08 -2.20
C LYS A 50 -12.77 3.14 -2.06
N LEU A 51 -11.55 2.85 -2.51
CA LEU A 51 -10.46 3.81 -2.51
C LEU A 51 -10.53 4.71 -3.76
N ASN A 52 -10.20 5.98 -3.61
CA ASN A 52 -9.96 6.89 -4.74
C ASN A 52 -8.45 7.03 -4.96
N GLY A 53 -7.82 5.97 -5.45
CA GLY A 53 -6.38 5.98 -5.74
C GLY A 53 -5.71 4.63 -5.53
N CYS A 54 -4.40 4.67 -5.38
CA CYS A 54 -3.55 3.50 -5.15
C CYS A 54 -2.87 3.58 -3.78
N VAL A 55 -2.70 2.43 -3.15
CA VAL A 55 -1.91 2.29 -1.93
C VAL A 55 -0.49 1.92 -2.33
N SER A 56 0.48 2.71 -1.86
CA SER A 56 1.90 2.47 -2.04
C SER A 56 2.53 2.19 -0.69
N VAL A 57 3.06 0.97 -0.52
CA VAL A 57 3.82 0.57 0.65
C VAL A 57 5.28 0.43 0.27
N ILE A 58 6.16 1.14 0.96
CA ILE A 58 7.60 1.10 0.73
C ILE A 58 8.28 0.57 1.99
N ILE A 59 9.06 -0.49 1.83
CA ILE A 59 9.88 -1.10 2.88
C ILE A 59 11.32 -0.76 2.54
N GLU A 60 11.98 -0.01 3.43
CA GLU A 60 13.37 0.40 3.26
C GLU A 60 14.21 0.05 4.47
N GLY A 61 15.43 -0.42 4.25
CA GLY A 61 16.40 -0.71 5.31
C GLY A 61 17.02 -2.08 5.16
N ASP A 62 17.44 -2.65 6.29
CA ASP A 62 18.03 -3.97 6.39
C ASP A 62 17.27 -4.85 7.40
N SER A 63 17.71 -6.10 7.52
CA SER A 63 17.07 -7.08 8.42
C SER A 63 17.15 -6.71 9.89
N ASN A 64 18.00 -5.75 10.29
CA ASN A 64 18.16 -5.34 11.68
C ASN A 64 17.46 -3.99 11.96
N GLY A 65 17.33 -3.13 10.95
CA GLY A 65 16.69 -1.83 11.03
C GLY A 65 15.98 -1.51 9.72
N PHE A 66 14.65 -1.44 9.76
CA PHE A 66 13.83 -1.14 8.60
C PHE A 66 12.71 -0.15 8.93
N SER A 67 12.20 0.47 7.87
CA SER A 67 11.06 1.36 7.93
C SER A 67 10.03 0.97 6.88
N ILE A 68 8.77 1.08 7.26
CA ILE A 68 7.64 0.85 6.36
C ILE A 68 6.91 2.18 6.23
N SER A 69 6.75 2.62 4.99
CA SER A 69 5.97 3.80 4.63
C SER A 69 4.70 3.35 3.94
N PHE A 70 3.55 3.65 4.52
CA PHE A 70 2.23 3.47 3.91
C PHE A 70 1.76 4.82 3.36
N ASN A 71 1.65 4.93 2.05
CA ASN A 71 1.16 6.13 1.38
C ASN A 71 -0.11 5.79 0.63
N LEU A 72 -1.18 6.50 0.95
CA LEU A 72 -2.40 6.44 0.17
C LEU A 72 -2.33 7.59 -0.81
N ASP A 73 -2.05 7.26 -2.05
CA ASP A 73 -1.96 8.27 -3.09
C ASP A 73 -3.37 8.53 -3.60
N VAL A 74 -4.03 9.46 -2.91
CA VAL A 74 -5.32 10.00 -3.31
C VAL A 74 -5.03 10.89 -4.49
N GLU A 75 -5.53 10.56 -5.69
CA GLU A 75 -5.32 11.28 -6.95
C GLU A 75 -4.98 12.77 -6.73
N LYS A 76 -3.67 13.07 -6.67
CA LYS A 76 -3.11 14.31 -7.17
C LYS A 76 -2.59 13.95 -8.54
N GLU A 77 -2.86 14.82 -9.51
CA GLU A 77 -2.72 14.64 -10.96
C GLU A 77 -1.28 14.34 -11.48
N ASP A 78 -0.37 13.81 -10.67
CA ASP A 78 1.04 13.63 -10.99
C ASP A 78 1.52 12.17 -11.08
N PHE A 79 0.61 11.19 -11.07
CA PHE A 79 1.00 9.88 -11.59
C PHE A 79 1.17 10.00 -13.09
N ARG A 80 2.43 9.87 -13.54
CA ARG A 80 2.79 9.55 -14.93
C ARG A 80 2.26 8.15 -15.27
N ILE A 81 0.95 8.03 -15.38
CA ILE A 81 0.26 6.87 -15.95
C ILE A 81 0.64 6.86 -17.43
N SER A 82 1.09 5.70 -17.91
CA SER A 82 1.40 5.47 -19.31
C SER A 82 0.27 5.99 -20.22
N PRO A 83 0.56 6.66 -21.35
CA PRO A 83 -0.43 7.22 -22.28
C PRO A 83 -1.50 6.23 -22.77
N PHE A 84 -1.28 4.93 -22.56
CA PHE A 84 -2.18 3.85 -22.96
C PHE A 84 -3.50 3.79 -22.14
N LEU A 85 -3.54 4.36 -20.92
CA LEU A 85 -4.69 4.20 -20.01
C LEU A 85 -5.61 5.43 -19.90
N MET A 86 -5.26 6.56 -20.53
CA MET A 86 -6.06 7.80 -20.45
C MET A 86 -7.34 7.80 -21.30
N SER A 87 -7.53 6.84 -22.22
CA SER A 87 -8.60 6.92 -23.22
C SER A 87 -10.02 6.67 -22.69
N PHE A 88 -10.21 6.35 -21.39
CA PHE A 88 -11.48 5.77 -20.93
C PHE A 88 -12.45 6.68 -20.16
N PHE A 89 -12.08 7.83 -19.59
CA PHE A 89 -12.99 8.49 -18.63
C PHE A 89 -13.13 10.02 -18.75
N GLY A 90 -14.27 10.44 -19.30
CA GLY A 90 -14.72 11.83 -19.38
C GLY A 90 -15.36 12.38 -18.09
N GLY A 91 -14.60 13.19 -17.36
CA GLY A 91 -14.97 14.54 -16.86
C GLY A 91 -16.04 14.79 -15.78
N GLY A 92 -17.11 14.00 -15.63
CA GLY A 92 -18.29 14.44 -14.85
C GLY A 92 -18.52 13.79 -13.47
N TYR A 93 -17.96 12.60 -13.23
CA TYR A 93 -18.41 11.69 -12.16
C TYR A 93 -17.49 11.67 -10.91
N LEU A 94 -16.46 12.53 -10.87
CA LEU A 94 -15.33 12.43 -9.93
C LEU A 94 -15.61 12.99 -8.53
N PHE A 95 -16.58 13.91 -8.36
CA PHE A 95 -16.69 14.69 -7.11
C PHE A 95 -17.40 13.95 -5.95
N LEU A 96 -18.42 13.13 -6.23
CA LEU A 96 -19.20 12.42 -5.20
C LEU A 96 -18.48 11.19 -4.62
N ARG A 97 -17.44 10.66 -5.29
CA ARG A 97 -16.62 9.55 -4.78
C ARG A 97 -15.71 9.95 -3.60
N ARG A 98 -15.41 11.24 -3.40
CA ARG A 98 -14.36 11.72 -2.46
C ARG A 98 -14.61 11.47 -0.97
N ILE A 99 -15.88 11.45 -0.52
CA ILE A 99 -16.18 11.45 0.93
C ILE A 99 -16.23 10.02 1.51
N ARG A 100 -16.83 9.05 0.81
CA ARG A 100 -16.84 7.64 1.25
C ARG A 100 -15.45 7.00 1.21
N ALA A 101 -14.61 7.41 0.26
CA ALA A 101 -13.25 6.89 0.13
C ALA A 101 -12.37 7.20 1.35
N LYS A 102 -12.67 8.26 2.11
CA LYS A 102 -11.87 8.65 3.28
C LYS A 102 -12.08 7.71 4.46
N GLU A 103 -13.30 7.26 4.73
CA GLU A 103 -13.56 6.33 5.84
C GLU A 103 -12.96 4.95 5.59
N ASP A 104 -13.12 4.42 4.38
CA ASP A 104 -12.58 3.10 4.03
C ASP A 104 -11.06 3.12 3.91
N SER A 105 -10.47 4.24 3.48
CA SER A 105 -9.01 4.45 3.52
C SER A 105 -8.45 4.41 4.95
N PHE A 106 -9.16 4.99 5.91
CA PHE A 106 -8.72 5.01 7.31
C PHE A 106 -8.86 3.63 7.97
N LYS A 107 -9.93 2.88 7.65
CA LYS A 107 -10.08 1.49 8.07
C LYS A 107 -8.94 0.62 7.51
N LEU A 108 -8.64 0.78 6.21
CA LEU A 108 -7.57 0.03 5.56
C LEU A 108 -6.20 0.34 6.20
N GLU A 109 -5.89 1.61 6.44
CA GLU A 109 -4.64 2.02 7.10
C GLU A 109 -4.53 1.39 8.49
N LYS A 110 -5.61 1.43 9.28
CA LYS A 110 -5.64 0.82 10.63
C LYS A 110 -5.46 -0.70 10.58
N ASP A 111 -6.15 -1.38 9.67
CA ASP A 111 -6.04 -2.82 9.48
C ASP A 111 -4.63 -3.22 9.02
N PHE A 112 -4.06 -2.45 8.10
CA PHE A 112 -2.71 -2.62 7.60
C PHE A 112 -1.69 -2.54 8.74
N TRP A 113 -1.72 -1.48 9.54
CA TRP A 113 -0.74 -1.31 10.62
C TRP A 113 -0.88 -2.40 11.69
N ARG A 114 -2.11 -2.80 12.02
CA ARG A 114 -2.36 -3.91 12.94
C ARG A 114 -1.82 -5.24 12.41
N TYR A 115 -1.94 -5.48 11.10
CA TYR A 115 -1.38 -6.67 10.45
C TYR A 115 0.15 -6.65 10.50
N VAL A 116 0.77 -5.53 10.09
CA VAL A 116 2.23 -5.35 10.10
C VAL A 116 2.80 -5.55 11.51
N GLU A 117 2.21 -4.92 12.53
CA GLU A 117 2.66 -5.10 13.92
C GLU A 117 2.58 -6.56 14.36
N LYS A 118 1.50 -7.27 13.99
CA LYS A 118 1.36 -8.70 14.30
C LYS A 118 2.40 -9.56 13.58
N VAL A 119 2.72 -9.27 12.33
CA VAL A 119 3.75 -9.98 11.55
C VAL A 119 5.14 -9.73 12.16
N VAL A 120 5.46 -8.47 12.45
CA VAL A 120 6.75 -8.07 13.03
C VAL A 120 6.94 -8.60 14.46
N LEU A 121 5.88 -8.63 15.28
CA LEU A 121 5.93 -9.21 16.63
C LEU A 121 6.08 -10.73 16.64
N ARG A 122 5.57 -11.41 15.61
CA ARG A 122 5.70 -12.87 15.48
C ARG A 122 7.11 -13.32 15.06
N GLY A 123 7.99 -12.39 14.68
CA GLY A 123 9.40 -12.69 14.40
C GLY A 123 9.55 -13.68 13.25
N ILE A 124 8.85 -13.42 12.15
CA ILE A 124 8.97 -14.21 10.92
C ILE A 124 10.20 -13.76 10.14
#